data_AF-A0A965M4M7-F1
#
_entry.id   AF-A0A965M4M7-F1
#
_cell.length_a   1.000
_cell.length_b   1.000
_cell.length_c   1.000
_cell.angle_alpha   90.00
_cell.angle_beta   90.00
_cell.angle_gamma   90.00
#
_symmetry.space_group_name_H-M   'P 1'
#
loop_
_entity.id
_entity.type
_entity.pdbx_description
1 polymer ?
#
loop_
_entity_poly.entity_id
_entity_poly.type
_entity_poly.pdbx_seq_one_letter_code
_entity_poly.pdbx_strand_id
1 'polypeptide(L)'
;MRHEGPGFLAIPDFPKIYGQWWPAFWDAAVLQKINTLRAVDLQWPATSSSLILAQFLHRTLGVILAISMVVGSFWSMRSVSAPDWWRKGIIGWSFLALLQMGLGVSVIWTGRLPELATLHVLFGASLLLTGWLLGLASWRSAFPPTWRSFKQPTQGRKAEVS
;
A
#
# COMPACT_ATOMS: atom_id res chain seq x y z
N MET A 1 7.37 -18.86 -7.78
CA MET A 1 6.95 -19.75 -6.68
C MET A 1 5.50 -20.23 -6.92
N ARG A 2 5.20 -20.86 -8.08
CA ARG A 2 3.79 -21.09 -8.52
C ARG A 2 3.50 -22.54 -8.97
N HIS A 3 4.28 -23.54 -8.56
CA HIS A 3 4.16 -24.91 -9.07
C HIS A 3 3.95 -26.00 -8.01
N GLU A 4 3.36 -25.66 -6.86
CA GLU A 4 3.06 -26.64 -5.78
C GLU A 4 1.70 -26.27 -5.16
N GLY A 5 0.59 -26.83 -5.67
CA GLY A 5 -0.74 -26.77 -5.03
C GLY A 5 -1.27 -25.38 -4.61
N PRO A 6 -2.34 -25.30 -3.80
CA PRO A 6 -2.78 -24.04 -3.20
C PRO A 6 -1.61 -23.39 -2.47
N GLY A 7 -1.29 -22.15 -2.84
CA GLY A 7 -0.03 -21.49 -2.48
C GLY A 7 0.14 -21.33 -0.97
N PHE A 8 0.97 -22.17 -0.37
CA PHE A 8 1.20 -22.19 1.07
C PHE A 8 1.73 -20.83 1.57
N LEU A 9 1.09 -20.30 2.61
CA LEU A 9 1.59 -19.11 3.31
C LEU A 9 2.79 -19.52 4.18
N ALA A 10 3.84 -18.69 4.22
CA ALA A 10 4.93 -18.87 5.17
C ALA A 10 4.44 -18.67 6.61
N ILE A 11 3.42 -17.83 6.78
CA ILE A 11 2.69 -17.60 8.04
C ILE A 11 1.18 -17.82 7.79
N PRO A 12 0.58 -18.92 8.29
CA PRO A 12 -0.82 -19.27 8.00
C PRO A 12 -1.84 -18.41 8.74
N ASP A 13 -1.49 -17.94 9.93
CA ASP A 13 -2.37 -17.19 10.82
C ASP A 13 -2.23 -15.66 10.64
N PHE A 14 -3.21 -14.93 11.16
CA PHE A 14 -3.25 -13.47 11.23
C PHE A 14 -4.04 -13.06 12.49
N PRO A 15 -3.61 -12.03 13.26
CA PRO A 15 -2.44 -11.16 13.07
C PRO A 15 -1.12 -11.73 13.63
N LYS A 16 -1.17 -12.90 14.26
CA LYS A 16 -0.01 -13.57 14.88
C LYS A 16 0.82 -14.35 13.84
N ILE A 17 1.95 -14.88 14.33
CA ILE A 17 2.90 -15.72 13.61
C ILE A 17 2.99 -17.04 14.37
N TYR A 18 2.36 -18.09 13.85
CA TYR A 18 2.25 -19.40 14.53
C TYR A 18 1.76 -19.27 15.98
N GLY A 19 0.74 -18.42 16.21
CA GLY A 19 0.14 -18.18 17.52
C GLY A 19 0.91 -17.22 18.44
N GLN A 20 2.08 -16.73 18.03
CA GLN A 20 2.89 -15.77 18.78
C GLN A 20 3.02 -14.43 18.06
N TRP A 21 3.23 -13.34 18.79
CA TRP A 21 3.46 -12.03 18.18
C TRP A 21 4.86 -11.89 17.57
N TRP A 22 5.85 -12.58 18.16
CA TRP A 22 7.24 -12.49 17.76
C TRP A 22 8.01 -13.78 18.13
N PRO A 23 7.76 -14.89 17.43
CA PRO A 23 8.56 -16.09 17.61
C PRO A 23 9.99 -15.85 17.10
N ALA A 24 10.99 -16.43 17.76
CA ALA A 24 12.38 -16.36 17.32
C ALA A 24 12.63 -17.24 16.09
N PHE A 25 11.95 -17.00 14.96
CA PHE A 25 12.03 -17.80 13.74
C PHE A 25 13.40 -17.76 13.03
N TRP A 26 14.32 -16.92 13.52
CA TRP A 26 15.73 -16.92 13.13
C TRP A 26 16.55 -17.99 13.88
N ASP A 27 16.02 -18.52 14.99
CA ASP A 27 16.60 -19.65 15.71
C ASP A 27 16.28 -20.97 14.99
N ALA A 28 17.29 -21.84 14.87
CA ALA A 28 17.18 -23.09 14.14
C ALA A 28 16.20 -24.08 14.80
N ALA A 29 16.16 -24.15 16.14
CA ALA A 29 15.27 -25.05 16.85
C ALA A 29 13.81 -24.59 16.73
N VAL A 30 13.56 -23.28 16.79
CA VAL A 30 12.22 -22.71 16.55
C VAL A 30 11.78 -22.96 15.10
N LEU A 31 12.64 -22.73 14.12
CA LEU A 31 12.33 -22.98 12.71
C LEU A 31 12.05 -24.47 12.45
N GLN A 32 12.80 -25.37 13.08
CA GLN A 32 12.55 -26.81 13.00
C GLN A 32 11.15 -27.15 13.56
N LYS A 33 10.80 -26.61 14.74
CA LYS A 33 9.46 -26.81 15.32
C LYS A 33 8.35 -26.31 14.40
N ILE A 34 8.53 -25.15 13.77
CA ILE A 34 7.60 -24.62 12.76
C ILE A 34 7.47 -25.59 11.58
N ASN A 35 8.58 -26.10 11.05
CA ASN A 35 8.56 -27.02 9.92
C ASN A 35 7.97 -28.39 10.27
N THR A 36 8.15 -28.88 11.50
CA THR A 36 7.46 -30.07 12.00
C THR A 36 5.95 -29.86 12.06
N LEU A 37 5.48 -28.74 12.63
CA LEU A 37 4.05 -28.39 12.65
C LEU A 37 3.47 -28.29 11.24
N ARG A 38 4.20 -27.65 10.31
CA ARG A 38 3.79 -27.54 8.91
C ARG A 38 3.66 -28.91 8.24
N ALA A 39 4.62 -29.80 8.48
CA ALA A 39 4.61 -31.13 7.87
C ALA A 39 3.52 -32.04 8.45
N VAL A 40 3.35 -32.04 9.78
CA VAL A 40 2.46 -32.97 10.49
C VAL A 40 1.02 -32.48 10.50
N ASP A 41 0.80 -31.24 10.91
CA ASP A 41 -0.56 -30.74 11.17
C ASP A 41 -1.20 -30.12 9.92
N LEU A 42 -0.39 -29.44 9.09
CA LEU A 42 -0.87 -28.72 7.92
C LEU A 42 -0.67 -29.50 6.62
N GLN A 43 0.21 -30.50 6.60
CA GLN A 43 0.68 -31.18 5.38
C GLN A 43 1.26 -30.20 4.34
N TRP A 44 1.96 -29.16 4.81
CA TRP A 44 2.56 -28.10 4.01
C TRP A 44 4.07 -28.30 3.88
N PRO A 45 4.69 -27.84 2.77
CA PRO A 45 6.14 -27.87 2.62
C PRO A 45 6.83 -27.00 3.67
N ALA A 46 8.06 -27.35 3.99
CA ALA A 46 8.91 -26.56 4.88
C ALA A 46 9.04 -25.11 4.38
N THR A 47 9.11 -24.17 5.33
CA THR A 47 9.38 -22.75 5.08
C THR A 47 10.77 -22.38 5.57
N SER A 48 11.28 -21.25 5.09
CA SER A 48 12.52 -20.64 5.57
C SER A 48 12.24 -19.39 6.42
N SER A 49 13.22 -19.00 7.25
CA SER A 49 13.18 -17.73 8.00
C SER A 49 13.05 -16.52 7.07
N SER A 50 13.64 -16.56 5.87
CA SER A 50 13.54 -15.47 4.89
C SER A 50 12.14 -15.29 4.33
N LEU A 51 11.41 -16.39 4.07
CA LEU A 51 10.02 -16.33 3.62
C LEU A 51 9.08 -15.84 4.73
N ILE A 52 9.30 -16.30 5.97
CA ILE A 52 8.57 -15.81 7.15
C ILE A 52 8.82 -14.30 7.30
N LEU A 53 10.08 -13.87 7.25
CA LEU A 53 10.45 -12.46 7.37
C LEU A 53 9.84 -11.60 6.26
N ALA A 54 9.93 -12.04 4.99
CA ALA A 54 9.36 -11.30 3.86
C ALA A 54 7.84 -11.13 4.01
N GLN A 55 7.13 -12.20 4.39
CA GLN A 55 5.69 -12.14 4.61
C GLN A 55 5.34 -11.26 5.81
N PHE A 56 6.10 -11.34 6.90
CA PHE A 56 5.94 -10.47 8.06
C PHE A 56 6.13 -9.00 7.71
N LEU A 57 7.26 -8.66 7.07
CA LEU A 57 7.58 -7.29 6.66
C LEU A 57 6.51 -6.72 5.73
N HIS A 58 6.07 -7.50 4.75
CA HIS A 58 5.02 -7.07 3.84
C HIS A 58 3.71 -6.74 4.58
N ARG A 59 3.29 -7.58 5.54
CA ARG A 59 2.10 -7.33 6.37
C ARG A 59 2.26 -6.07 7.22
N THR A 60 3.39 -5.94 7.92
CA THR A 60 3.67 -4.80 8.80
C THR A 60 3.73 -3.50 8.03
N LEU A 61 4.40 -3.48 6.88
CA LEU A 61 4.45 -2.33 5.99
C LEU A 61 3.06 -1.98 5.45
N GLY A 62 2.25 -2.98 5.09
CA GLY A 62 0.85 -2.76 4.67
C GLY A 62 0.02 -2.05 5.74
N VAL A 63 0.14 -2.45 7.01
CA VAL A 63 -0.56 -1.80 8.13
C VAL A 63 -0.06 -0.38 8.36
N ILE A 64 1.26 -0.17 8.38
CA ILE A 64 1.85 1.16 8.55
C ILE A 64 1.37 2.10 7.43
N LEU A 65 1.46 1.66 6.18
CA LEU A 65 1.01 2.44 5.03
C LEU A 65 -0.49 2.74 5.13
N ALA A 66 -1.33 1.77 5.48
CA ALA A 66 -2.77 1.99 5.66
C ALA A 66 -3.05 3.08 6.71
N ILE A 67 -2.38 3.05 7.86
CA ILE A 67 -2.54 4.07 8.91
C ILE A 67 -2.08 5.43 8.39
N SER A 68 -0.88 5.50 7.79
CA SER A 68 -0.35 6.73 7.22
C SER A 68 -1.27 7.32 6.15
N MET A 69 -1.92 6.48 5.35
CA MET A 69 -2.88 6.89 4.32
C MET A 69 -4.15 7.46 4.93
N VAL A 70 -4.72 6.86 5.97
CA VAL A 70 -5.91 7.39 6.66
C VAL A 70 -5.59 8.75 7.30
N VAL A 71 -4.49 8.83 8.05
CA VAL A 71 -4.07 10.07 8.71
C VAL A 71 -3.75 11.15 7.69
N GLY A 72 -2.99 10.81 6.64
CA GLY A 72 -2.62 11.72 5.56
C GLY A 72 -3.83 12.23 4.77
N SER A 73 -4.76 11.34 4.41
CA SER A 73 -6.00 11.71 3.72
C SER A 73 -6.85 12.64 4.56
N PHE A 74 -7.02 12.34 5.86
CA PHE A 74 -7.77 13.18 6.79
C PHE A 74 -7.16 14.56 6.97
N TRP A 75 -5.85 14.64 7.19
CA TRP A 75 -5.14 15.91 7.33
C TRP A 75 -5.20 16.72 6.03
N SER A 76 -5.09 16.05 4.89
CA SER A 76 -5.16 16.67 3.58
C SER A 76 -6.54 17.25 3.26
N MET A 77 -7.62 16.54 3.61
CA MET A 77 -8.99 17.02 3.42
C MET A 77 -9.35 18.19 4.33
N ARG A 78 -8.72 18.31 5.51
CA ARG A 78 -8.91 19.43 6.45
C ARG A 78 -8.35 20.76 5.92
N SER A 79 -7.47 20.74 4.92
CA SER A 79 -6.94 21.97 4.34
C SER A 79 -8.03 22.73 3.59
N VAL A 80 -8.39 23.95 4.03
CA VAL A 80 -9.43 24.78 3.41
C VAL A 80 -9.05 25.24 2.01
N SER A 81 -7.74 25.42 1.76
CA SER A 81 -7.19 25.88 0.47
C SER A 81 -6.98 24.77 -0.56
N ALA A 82 -7.33 23.51 -0.24
CA ALA A 82 -7.14 22.41 -1.16
C ALA A 82 -8.12 22.49 -2.36
N PRO A 83 -7.61 22.43 -3.61
CA PRO A 83 -8.44 22.51 -4.81
C PRO A 83 -9.30 21.26 -5.01
N ASP A 84 -10.42 21.39 -5.73
CA ASP A 84 -11.39 20.30 -5.92
C ASP A 84 -10.81 19.04 -6.57
N TRP A 85 -9.90 19.20 -7.52
CA TRP A 85 -9.23 18.06 -8.19
C TRP A 85 -8.43 17.23 -7.19
N TRP A 86 -7.80 17.88 -6.21
CA TRP A 86 -7.02 17.23 -5.17
C TRP A 86 -7.93 16.46 -4.22
N ARG A 87 -9.05 17.06 -3.80
CA ARG A 87 -10.03 16.39 -2.93
C ARG A 87 -10.61 15.14 -3.60
N LYS A 88 -11.03 15.24 -4.87
CA LYS A 88 -11.51 14.10 -5.66
C LYS A 88 -10.43 13.03 -5.82
N GLY A 89 -9.20 13.46 -6.07
CA GLY A 89 -8.02 12.59 -6.18
C GLY A 89 -7.77 11.79 -4.90
N ILE A 90 -7.73 12.46 -3.75
CA ILE A 90 -7.56 11.81 -2.44
C ILE A 90 -8.72 10.86 -2.14
N ILE A 91 -9.98 11.22 -2.42
CA ILE A 91 -11.13 10.31 -2.24
C ILE A 91 -10.96 9.03 -3.06
N GLY A 92 -10.66 9.16 -4.36
CA GLY A 92 -10.44 8.01 -5.24
C GLY A 92 -9.25 7.15 -4.79
N TRP A 93 -8.17 7.80 -4.36
CA TRP A 93 -6.99 7.13 -3.84
C TRP A 93 -7.26 6.38 -2.52
N SER A 94 -8.02 6.98 -1.60
CA SER A 94 -8.48 6.33 -0.37
C SER A 94 -9.38 5.11 -0.67
N PHE A 95 -10.23 5.19 -1.69
CA PHE A 95 -11.04 4.05 -2.11
C PHE A 95 -10.17 2.88 -2.63
N LEU A 96 -9.17 3.18 -3.48
CA LEU A 96 -8.20 2.18 -3.94
C LEU A 96 -7.45 1.54 -2.75
N ALA A 97 -7.13 2.32 -1.72
CA ALA A 97 -6.47 1.84 -0.51
C ALA A 97 -7.32 0.79 0.23
N LEU A 98 -8.61 1.10 0.43
CA LEU A 98 -9.56 0.20 1.10
C LEU A 98 -9.73 -1.09 0.30
N LEU A 99 -9.84 -1.00 -1.02
CA LEU A 99 -9.93 -2.16 -1.89
C LEU A 99 -8.65 -3.01 -1.82
N GLN A 100 -7.48 -2.38 -1.80
CA GLN A 100 -6.20 -3.06 -1.66
C GLN A 100 -6.09 -3.84 -0.34
N MET A 101 -6.53 -3.24 0.76
CA MET A 101 -6.58 -3.91 2.07
C MET A 101 -7.55 -5.09 2.06
N GLY A 102 -8.77 -4.90 1.52
CA GLY A 102 -9.76 -5.96 1.39
C GLY A 102 -9.26 -7.13 0.57
N LEU A 103 -8.60 -6.87 -0.56
CA LEU A 103 -7.98 -7.90 -1.40
C LEU A 103 -6.84 -8.62 -0.65
N GLY A 104 -5.99 -7.89 0.08
CA GLY A 104 -4.89 -8.49 0.85
C GLY A 104 -5.37 -9.46 1.93
N VAL A 105 -6.44 -9.11 2.65
CA VAL A 105 -7.09 -10.00 3.63
C VAL A 105 -7.74 -11.19 2.93
N SER A 106 -8.42 -10.95 1.80
CA SER A 106 -9.08 -12.00 1.03
C SER A 106 -8.10 -13.04 0.50
N VAL A 107 -6.89 -12.63 0.09
CA VAL A 107 -5.81 -13.55 -0.32
C VAL A 107 -5.41 -14.49 0.82
N ILE A 108 -5.42 -14.02 2.07
CA ILE A 108 -5.12 -14.87 3.23
C ILE A 108 -6.27 -15.86 3.47
N TRP A 109 -7.51 -15.38 3.52
CA TRP A 109 -8.68 -16.22 3.84
C TRP A 109 -9.03 -17.26 2.79
N THR A 110 -8.73 -16.98 1.53
CA THR A 110 -9.01 -17.89 0.41
C THR A 110 -7.88 -18.87 0.11
N GLY A 111 -6.84 -18.94 0.96
CA GLY A 111 -5.71 -19.83 0.71
C GLY A 111 -4.91 -19.45 -0.54
N ARG A 112 -4.80 -18.15 -0.83
CA ARG A 112 -4.16 -17.56 -2.02
C ARG A 112 -4.81 -17.96 -3.35
N LEU A 113 -6.11 -17.72 -3.52
CA LEU A 113 -6.70 -17.79 -4.87
C LEU A 113 -5.91 -16.91 -5.85
N PRO A 114 -5.45 -17.46 -6.98
CA PRO A 114 -4.58 -16.76 -7.90
C PRO A 114 -5.24 -15.50 -8.48
N GLU A 115 -6.55 -15.51 -8.69
CA GLU A 115 -7.33 -14.37 -9.16
C GLU A 115 -7.26 -13.21 -8.17
N LEU A 116 -7.50 -13.49 -6.89
CA LEU A 116 -7.45 -12.48 -5.82
C LEU A 116 -6.03 -11.96 -5.61
N ALA A 117 -5.02 -12.82 -5.73
CA ALA A 117 -3.62 -12.41 -5.66
C ALA A 117 -3.25 -11.49 -6.83
N THR A 118 -3.69 -11.81 -8.05
CA THR A 118 -3.47 -10.96 -9.23
C THR A 118 -4.20 -9.62 -9.10
N LEU A 119 -5.45 -9.62 -8.64
CA LEU A 119 -6.19 -8.39 -8.36
C LEU A 119 -5.47 -7.55 -7.30
N HIS A 120 -5.02 -8.16 -6.20
CA HIS A 120 -4.25 -7.47 -5.16
C HIS A 120 -2.98 -6.81 -5.71
N VAL A 121 -2.25 -7.48 -6.61
CA VAL A 121 -1.06 -6.87 -7.25
C VAL A 121 -1.46 -5.72 -8.17
N LEU A 122 -2.50 -5.90 -9.00
CA LEU A 122 -3.00 -4.87 -9.91
C LEU A 122 -3.43 -3.61 -9.16
N PHE A 123 -4.30 -3.74 -8.17
CA PHE A 123 -4.79 -2.62 -7.38
C PHE A 123 -3.67 -1.98 -6.55
N GLY A 124 -2.70 -2.76 -6.07
CA GLY A 124 -1.50 -2.24 -5.41
C GLY A 124 -0.66 -1.37 -6.34
N ALA A 125 -0.45 -1.80 -7.58
CA ALA A 125 0.25 -1.02 -8.59
C ALA A 125 -0.52 0.25 -8.96
N SER A 126 -1.84 0.17 -9.15
CA SER A 126 -2.69 1.34 -9.42
C SER A 126 -2.67 2.34 -8.27
N LEU A 127 -2.71 1.87 -7.02
CA LEU A 127 -2.63 2.70 -5.83
C LEU A 127 -1.30 3.45 -5.74
N LEU A 128 -0.19 2.77 -6.01
CA LEU A 128 1.14 3.38 -6.03
C LEU A 128 1.26 4.43 -7.13
N LEU A 129 0.84 4.09 -8.35
CA LEU A 129 0.90 5.00 -9.50
C LEU A 129 0.07 6.26 -9.27
N THR A 130 -1.18 6.10 -8.86
CA THR A 130 -2.08 7.23 -8.61
C THR A 130 -1.60 8.11 -7.47
N GLY A 131 -1.05 7.52 -6.40
CA GLY A 131 -0.42 8.28 -5.32
C GLY A 131 0.79 9.09 -5.78
N TRP A 132 1.66 8.49 -6.61
CA TRP A 132 2.81 9.18 -7.19
C TRP A 132 2.39 10.36 -8.09
N LEU A 133 1.38 10.15 -8.95
CA LEU A 133 0.85 11.20 -9.82
C LEU A 133 0.19 12.33 -9.03
N LEU A 134 -0.57 12.02 -7.98
CA LEU A 134 -1.15 13.02 -7.09
C LEU A 134 -0.04 13.84 -6.40
N GLY A 135 0.99 13.17 -5.88
CA GLY A 135 2.16 13.83 -5.29
C GLY A 135 2.84 14.78 -6.26
N LEU A 136 3.07 14.34 -7.50
CA LEU A 136 3.68 15.16 -8.55
C LEU A 136 2.80 16.37 -8.94
N ALA A 137 1.48 16.17 -9.05
CA ALA A 137 0.52 17.23 -9.36
C ALA A 137 0.45 18.28 -8.23
N SER A 138 0.49 17.84 -6.97
CA SER A 138 0.59 18.72 -5.80
C SER A 138 1.88 19.53 -5.83
N TRP A 139 3.02 18.86 -6.02
CA TRP A 139 4.34 19.52 -6.09
C TRP A 139 4.37 20.62 -7.16
N ARG A 140 3.88 20.31 -8.37
CA ARG A 140 3.82 21.27 -9.48
C ARG A 140 2.90 22.46 -9.18
N SER A 141 1.85 22.26 -8.39
CA SER A 141 0.91 23.32 -8.00
C SER A 141 1.50 24.23 -6.92
N ALA A 142 2.30 23.67 -6.00
CA ALA A 142 3.01 24.43 -4.96
C ALA A 142 4.22 25.21 -5.51
N PHE A 143 4.90 24.66 -6.53
CA PHE A 143 6.09 25.27 -7.14
C PHE A 143 5.88 25.49 -8.65
N PRO A 144 5.07 26.48 -9.04
CA PRO A 144 4.87 26.80 -10.45
C PRO A 144 6.20 27.25 -11.09
N PRO A 145 6.49 26.84 -12.34
CA PRO A 145 7.73 27.22 -12.99
C PRO A 145 7.85 28.74 -13.15
N THR A 146 9.02 29.28 -12.82
CA THR A 146 9.34 30.72 -12.81
C THR A 146 9.10 31.41 -14.15
N TRP A 147 9.21 30.70 -15.29
CA TRP A 147 8.97 31.25 -16.62
C TRP A 147 7.50 31.63 -16.88
N ARG A 148 6.53 31.13 -16.10
CA ARG A 148 5.13 31.59 -16.18
C ARG A 148 4.94 33.00 -15.62
N SER A 149 5.85 33.48 -14.77
CA SER A 149 5.82 34.84 -14.22
C SER A 149 6.23 35.90 -15.26
N PHE A 150 6.81 35.51 -16.40
CA PHE A 150 7.20 36.41 -17.50
C PHE A 150 6.05 36.76 -18.45
N LYS A 151 4.86 36.13 -18.32
CA LYS A 151 3.69 36.37 -19.19
C LYS A 151 2.65 37.31 -18.58
N GLN A 152 3.07 38.35 -17.86
CA GLN A 152 2.22 39.54 -17.67
C GLN A 152 2.87 40.74 -18.38
N PRO A 153 2.61 40.94 -19.69
CA PRO A 153 2.69 42.28 -20.23
C PRO A 153 1.61 43.09 -19.52
N THR A 154 2.02 44.20 -18.93
CA THR A 154 1.19 45.23 -18.31
C THR A 154 -0.02 45.57 -19.17
N GLN A 155 -1.15 44.90 -18.92
CA GLN A 155 -2.42 45.28 -19.53
C GLN A 155 -2.94 46.52 -18.80
N GLY A 156 -2.83 47.67 -19.46
CA GLY A 156 -3.72 48.81 -19.25
C GLY A 156 -3.23 49.89 -18.28
N ARG A 157 -2.44 50.84 -18.79
CA ARG A 157 -2.68 52.25 -18.49
C ARG A 157 -3.26 52.91 -19.74
N LYS A 158 -4.55 52.69 -19.97
CA LYS A 158 -5.39 53.58 -20.77
C LYS A 158 -6.42 54.19 -19.83
N ALA A 159 -6.03 55.28 -19.19
CA ALA A 159 -6.93 56.32 -18.69
C ALA A 159 -6.56 57.55 -19.53
N GLU A 160 -7.44 58.04 -20.39
CA GLU A 160 -8.23 59.27 -20.17
C GLU A 160 -7.31 60.43 -19.72
N VAL A 161 -7.21 61.53 -20.46
CA VAL A 161 -8.20 62.61 -20.50
C VAL A 161 -7.90 63.56 -21.69
N SER A 162 -9.00 64.01 -22.32
CA SER A 162 -9.25 65.16 -23.22
C SER A 162 -8.09 65.94 -23.85
#